data_AF-A0A956GKH0-F1
#
_entry.id   AF-A0A956GKH0-F1
#
_cell.length_a   1.000
_cell.length_b   1.000
_cell.length_c   1.000
_cell.angle_alpha   90.00
_cell.angle_beta   90.00
_cell.angle_gamma   90.00
#
_symmetry.space_group_name_H-M   'P 1'
#
loop_
_entity.id
_entity.type
_entity.pdbx_description
1 polymer ?
#
loop_
_entity_poly.entity_id
_entity_poly.type
_entity_poly.pdbx_seq_one_letter_code
_entity_poly.pdbx_strand_id
1 'polypeptide(L)'
;MSRWLHAVVSVALCLALAACPRGKRHTLVPSVPTSGDPVARARFIEARDAFLRDGSGRADLEEIVRDFPDDPVTPFALLYAGIAAFGDGDAQAAVTELRQIATLDTVDAGLQARADLYLGLSYNALGDSAKALPYLLRSERAVEGDAERGLWIAATAVASAASPTPLDALVWLDRFWDVGTEPERGWVLARLDELV
;
A
#
# COMPACT_ATOMS: atom_id res chain seq x y z
N MET A 1 6.95 52.44 -3.42
CA MET A 1 5.76 51.87 -2.74
C MET A 1 5.11 50.68 -3.48
N SER A 2 5.38 50.38 -4.76
CA SER A 2 4.67 49.28 -5.46
C SER A 2 5.20 47.85 -5.22
N ARG A 3 6.44 47.68 -4.73
CA ARG A 3 7.03 46.34 -4.46
C ARG A 3 6.40 45.60 -3.27
N TRP A 4 5.83 46.32 -2.30
CA TRP A 4 5.23 45.73 -1.11
C TRP A 4 3.83 45.13 -1.39
N LEU A 5 3.08 45.73 -2.32
CA LEU A 5 1.76 45.24 -2.74
C LEU A 5 1.85 43.89 -3.49
N HIS A 6 2.92 43.66 -4.25
CA HIS A 6 3.11 42.39 -4.98
C HIS A 6 3.43 41.23 -4.03
N ALA A 7 4.19 41.48 -2.95
CA ALA A 7 4.51 40.45 -1.96
C ALA A 7 3.27 40.00 -1.17
N VAL A 8 2.38 40.93 -0.80
CA VAL A 8 1.15 40.61 -0.04
C VAL A 8 0.15 39.82 -0.91
N VAL A 9 0.01 40.16 -2.19
CA VAL A 9 -0.89 39.43 -3.10
C VAL A 9 -0.39 38.00 -3.36
N SER A 10 0.92 37.79 -3.53
CA SER A 10 1.48 36.45 -3.72
C SER A 10 1.31 35.53 -2.50
N VAL A 11 1.47 36.06 -1.27
CA VAL A 11 1.28 35.25 -0.05
C VAL A 11 -0.19 34.86 0.16
N ALA A 12 -1.13 35.77 -0.14
CA ALA A 12 -2.56 35.47 -0.05
C ALA A 12 -3.01 34.41 -1.07
N LEU A 13 -2.41 34.39 -2.27
CA LEU A 13 -2.72 33.38 -3.30
C LEU A 13 -2.16 31.99 -2.93
N CYS A 14 -0.99 31.92 -2.31
CA CYS A 14 -0.42 30.65 -1.82
C CYS A 14 -1.26 30.03 -0.68
N LEU A 15 -1.86 30.85 0.19
CA LEU A 15 -2.72 30.36 1.28
C LEU A 15 -4.08 29.83 0.78
N ALA A 16 -4.61 30.36 -0.33
CA ALA A 16 -5.86 29.89 -0.92
C ALA A 16 -5.72 28.51 -1.60
N LEU A 17 -4.54 28.18 -2.15
CA LEU A 17 -4.29 26.90 -2.83
C LEU A 17 -4.07 25.72 -1.86
N ALA A 18 -3.64 25.99 -0.61
CA ALA A 18 -3.45 24.95 0.40
C ALA A 18 -4.77 24.42 1.01
N ALA A 19 -5.90 25.07 0.74
CA ALA A 19 -7.20 24.73 1.30
C ALA A 19 -8.11 23.94 0.34
N CYS A 20 -7.55 23.29 -0.70
CA CYS A 20 -8.35 22.35 -1.48
C CYS A 20 -8.72 21.15 -0.58
N PRO A 21 -10.01 20.89 -0.33
CA PRO A 21 -10.44 19.76 0.47
C PRO A 21 -9.96 18.50 -0.24
N ARG A 22 -8.93 17.84 0.31
CA ARG A 22 -8.53 16.51 -0.14
C ARG A 22 -9.78 15.64 -0.13
N GLY A 23 -10.18 15.14 -1.30
CA GLY A 23 -11.35 14.28 -1.44
C GLY A 23 -11.29 13.15 -0.41
N LYS A 24 -12.44 12.79 0.17
CA LYS A 24 -12.52 11.68 1.13
C LYS A 24 -11.95 10.44 0.44
N ARG A 25 -10.77 10.00 0.88
CA ARG A 25 -10.14 8.77 0.38
C ARG A 25 -11.08 7.63 0.72
N HIS A 26 -11.58 6.94 -0.30
CA HIS A 26 -12.37 5.74 -0.11
C HIS A 26 -11.40 4.59 0.18
N THR A 27 -11.39 4.08 1.40
CA THR A 27 -10.75 2.79 1.71
C THR A 27 -11.64 1.67 1.17
N LEU A 28 -11.03 0.66 0.56
CA LEU A 28 -11.75 -0.56 0.17
C LEU A 28 -11.95 -1.49 1.37
N VAL A 29 -11.17 -1.33 2.44
CA VAL A 29 -11.26 -2.20 3.62
C VAL A 29 -12.59 -1.92 4.33
N PRO A 30 -13.41 -2.95 4.60
CA PRO A 30 -14.68 -2.77 5.31
C PRO A 30 -14.46 -2.30 6.75
N SER A 31 -15.53 -1.85 7.39
CA SER A 31 -15.50 -1.57 8.83
C SER A 31 -15.22 -2.85 9.62
N VAL A 32 -14.51 -2.70 10.74
CA VAL A 32 -14.24 -3.79 11.69
C VAL A 32 -15.55 -4.48 12.09
N PRO A 33 -15.61 -5.83 12.06
CA PRO A 33 -16.80 -6.56 12.46
C PRO A 33 -17.22 -6.24 13.89
N THR A 34 -18.52 -6.11 14.13
CA THR A 34 -19.08 -5.93 15.48
C THR A 34 -19.45 -7.24 16.15
N SER A 35 -19.44 -8.35 15.40
CA SER A 35 -19.57 -9.73 15.89
C SER A 35 -18.24 -10.25 16.43
N GLY A 36 -18.23 -11.46 16.99
CA GLY A 36 -17.04 -12.11 17.56
C GLY A 36 -16.77 -11.72 19.00
N ASP A 37 -15.59 -12.11 19.48
CA ASP A 37 -15.12 -11.88 20.83
C ASP A 37 -14.85 -10.37 21.06
N PRO A 38 -15.47 -9.74 22.08
CA PRO A 38 -15.25 -8.32 22.37
C PRO A 38 -13.82 -7.99 22.79
N VAL A 39 -13.09 -8.93 23.41
CA VAL A 39 -11.68 -8.77 23.78
C VAL A 39 -10.80 -8.77 22.54
N ALA A 40 -10.99 -9.73 21.62
CA ALA A 40 -10.26 -9.77 20.35
C ALA A 40 -10.42 -8.46 19.56
N ARG A 41 -11.67 -7.98 19.46
CA ARG A 41 -11.99 -6.71 18.79
C ARG A 41 -11.35 -5.51 19.48
N ALA A 42 -11.39 -5.43 20.81
CA ALA A 42 -10.78 -4.32 21.55
C ALA A 42 -9.26 -4.28 21.35
N ARG A 43 -8.58 -5.43 21.47
CA ARG A 43 -7.14 -5.57 21.22
C ARG A 43 -6.78 -5.17 19.79
N PHE A 44 -7.57 -5.62 18.81
CA PHE A 44 -7.35 -5.25 17.42
C PHE A 44 -7.47 -3.75 17.17
N ILE A 45 -8.48 -3.10 17.75
CA ILE A 45 -8.65 -1.64 17.60
C ILE A 45 -7.43 -0.91 18.18
N GLU A 46 -6.98 -1.30 19.38
CA GLU A 46 -5.79 -0.71 20.00
C GLU A 46 -4.52 -0.91 19.15
N ALA A 47 -4.25 -2.14 18.70
CA ALA A 47 -3.08 -2.46 17.89
C ALA A 47 -3.11 -1.77 16.52
N ARG A 48 -4.27 -1.72 15.87
CA ARG A 48 -4.45 -0.98 14.60
C ARG A 48 -4.24 0.52 14.79
N ASP A 49 -4.74 1.09 15.89
CA ASP A 49 -4.60 2.52 16.17
C ASP A 49 -3.14 2.88 16.52
N ALA A 50 -2.36 1.95 17.09
CA ALA A 50 -0.91 2.08 17.21
C ALA A 50 -0.23 2.04 15.83
N PHE A 51 -0.54 1.03 15.01
CA PHE A 51 -0.03 0.91 13.64
C PHE A 51 -0.29 2.16 12.79
N LEU A 52 -1.52 2.69 12.79
CA LEU A 52 -1.87 3.87 12.01
C LEU A 52 -1.16 5.14 12.48
N ARG A 53 -0.68 5.16 13.72
CA ARG A 53 0.01 6.32 14.31
C ARG A 53 1.48 6.36 13.95
N ASP A 54 2.17 5.23 14.06
CA ASP A 54 3.64 5.17 13.94
C ASP A 54 4.17 3.89 13.29
N GLY A 55 3.31 3.02 12.78
CA GLY A 55 3.68 1.73 12.19
C GLY A 55 3.90 0.60 13.20
N SER A 56 3.78 0.84 14.51
CA SER A 56 3.94 -0.18 15.55
C SER A 56 2.72 -1.12 15.68
N GLY A 57 2.73 -2.02 16.68
CA GLY A 57 1.59 -2.91 16.95
C GLY A 57 1.58 -4.23 16.17
N ARG A 58 2.60 -4.50 15.34
CA ARG A 58 2.74 -5.79 14.63
C ARG A 58 2.65 -7.00 15.57
N ALA A 59 3.39 -7.00 16.67
CA ALA A 59 3.40 -8.10 17.63
C ALA A 59 2.02 -8.35 18.26
N ASP A 60 1.28 -7.28 18.59
CA ASP A 60 -0.07 -7.39 19.14
C ASP A 60 -1.06 -7.95 18.11
N LEU A 61 -0.92 -7.57 16.84
CA LEU A 61 -1.72 -8.11 15.73
C LEU A 61 -1.46 -9.61 15.52
N GLU A 62 -0.18 -10.02 15.52
CA GLU A 62 0.21 -11.43 15.44
C GLU A 62 -0.30 -12.25 16.65
N GLU A 63 -0.34 -11.65 17.84
CA GLU A 63 -0.91 -12.30 19.03
C GLU A 63 -2.42 -12.49 18.92
N ILE A 64 -3.15 -11.51 18.37
CA ILE A 64 -4.60 -11.65 18.13
C ILE A 64 -4.89 -12.81 17.17
N VAL A 65 -4.11 -12.96 16.09
CA VAL A 65 -4.26 -14.07 15.13
C VAL A 65 -4.05 -15.43 15.83
N ARG A 66 -3.07 -15.50 16.75
CA ARG A 66 -2.76 -16.72 17.50
C ARG A 66 -3.81 -17.08 18.52
N ASP A 67 -4.31 -16.09 19.26
CA ASP A 67 -5.23 -16.27 20.37
C ASP A 67 -6.68 -16.45 19.90
N PHE A 68 -7.04 -15.89 18.75
CA PHE A 68 -8.40 -15.85 18.21
C PHE A 68 -8.49 -16.29 16.74
N PRO A 69 -7.93 -17.44 16.33
CA PRO A 69 -7.75 -17.80 14.92
C PRO A 69 -9.06 -17.85 14.11
N ASP A 70 -10.18 -18.16 14.75
CA ASP A 70 -11.50 -18.27 14.11
C ASP A 70 -12.37 -17.01 14.28
N ASP A 71 -11.86 -15.95 14.91
CA ASP A 71 -12.62 -14.73 15.15
C ASP A 71 -12.75 -13.89 13.86
N PRO A 72 -13.91 -13.24 13.61
CA PRO A 72 -14.09 -12.35 12.46
C PRO A 72 -13.06 -11.23 12.33
N VAL A 73 -12.36 -10.87 13.41
CA VAL A 73 -11.29 -9.86 13.38
C VAL A 73 -9.97 -10.37 12.78
N THR A 74 -9.75 -11.68 12.77
CA THR A 74 -8.50 -12.31 12.32
C THR A 74 -8.05 -11.93 10.91
N PRO A 75 -8.90 -11.91 9.86
CA PRO A 75 -8.46 -11.42 8.55
C PRO A 75 -7.96 -9.97 8.57
N PHE A 76 -8.50 -9.12 9.46
CA PHE A 76 -8.01 -7.75 9.62
C PHE A 76 -6.67 -7.72 10.35
N ALA A 77 -6.52 -8.51 11.41
CA ALA A 77 -5.26 -8.63 12.14
C ALA A 77 -4.12 -9.12 11.21
N LEU A 78 -4.38 -10.16 10.41
CA LEU A 78 -3.46 -10.64 9.37
C LEU A 78 -3.08 -9.55 8.35
N LEU A 79 -4.07 -8.79 7.87
CA LEU A 79 -3.83 -7.72 6.90
C LEU A 79 -2.88 -6.67 7.49
N TYR A 80 -3.20 -6.15 8.68
CA TYR A 80 -2.39 -5.10 9.29
C TYR A 80 -1.02 -5.60 9.76
N ALA A 81 -0.92 -6.85 10.24
CA ALA A 81 0.37 -7.46 10.58
C ALA A 81 1.27 -7.56 9.33
N GLY A 82 0.70 -7.99 8.19
CA GLY A 82 1.41 -8.06 6.92
C GLY A 82 1.86 -6.69 6.38
N ILE A 83 1.03 -5.67 6.52
CA ILE A 83 1.39 -4.29 6.14
C ILE A 83 2.49 -3.74 7.04
N ALA A 84 2.40 -3.96 8.35
CA ALA A 84 3.44 -3.56 9.30
C ALA A 84 4.76 -4.25 8.98
N ALA A 85 4.74 -5.57 8.74
CA ALA A 85 5.92 -6.32 8.33
C ALA A 85 6.56 -5.78 7.04
N PHE A 86 5.74 -5.42 6.04
CA PHE A 86 6.24 -4.79 4.83
C PHE A 86 6.87 -3.43 5.11
N GLY A 87 6.25 -2.61 5.96
CA GLY A 87 6.77 -1.31 6.41
C GLY A 87 8.12 -1.42 7.13
N ASP A 88 8.31 -2.50 7.90
CA ASP A 88 9.57 -2.82 8.59
C ASP A 88 10.67 -3.35 7.64
N GLY A 89 10.36 -3.54 6.35
CA GLY A 89 11.26 -4.15 5.36
C GLY A 89 11.33 -5.67 5.44
N ASP A 90 10.52 -6.31 6.29
CA ASP A 90 10.42 -7.76 6.43
C ASP A 90 9.40 -8.34 5.43
N ALA A 91 9.78 -8.28 4.15
CA ALA A 91 8.92 -8.75 3.06
C ALA A 91 8.56 -10.25 3.18
N GLN A 92 9.42 -11.06 3.79
CA GLN A 92 9.17 -12.49 3.98
C GLN A 92 8.05 -12.75 4.99
N ALA A 93 8.05 -12.04 6.13
CA ALA A 93 6.95 -12.13 7.07
C ALA A 93 5.66 -11.53 6.49
N ALA A 94 5.75 -10.41 5.76
CA ALA A 94 4.59 -9.84 5.09
C ALA A 94 3.90 -10.85 4.15
N VAL A 95 4.67 -11.59 3.34
CA VAL A 95 4.12 -12.68 2.51
C VAL A 95 3.49 -13.77 3.37
N THR A 96 4.11 -14.14 4.49
CA THR A 96 3.61 -15.20 5.38
C THR A 96 2.26 -14.84 5.98
N GLU A 97 2.10 -13.62 6.51
CA GLU A 97 0.84 -13.16 7.09
C GLU A 97 -0.25 -12.97 6.03
N LEU A 98 0.05 -12.27 4.94
CA LEU A 98 -0.97 -11.92 3.95
C LEU A 98 -1.49 -13.14 3.17
N ARG A 99 -0.67 -14.20 3.01
CA ARG A 99 -1.12 -15.43 2.36
C ARG A 99 -2.16 -16.20 3.18
N GLN A 100 -2.15 -16.05 4.51
CA GLN A 100 -3.13 -16.72 5.36
C GLN A 100 -4.55 -16.24 5.06
N ILE A 101 -4.72 -14.97 4.68
CA ILE A 101 -6.04 -14.42 4.30
C ILE A 101 -6.67 -15.23 3.16
N ALA A 102 -5.88 -15.63 2.15
CA ALA A 102 -6.36 -16.43 1.01
C ALA A 102 -6.73 -17.87 1.38
N THR A 103 -6.43 -18.31 2.61
CA THR A 103 -6.79 -19.65 3.12
C THR A 103 -8.05 -19.64 3.97
N LEU A 104 -8.59 -18.47 4.29
CA LEU A 104 -9.83 -18.33 5.06
C LEU A 104 -11.05 -18.58 4.16
N ASP A 105 -12.05 -19.28 4.70
CA ASP A 105 -13.25 -19.68 3.95
C ASP A 105 -14.07 -18.48 3.45
N THR A 106 -14.09 -17.39 4.23
CA THR A 106 -14.86 -16.18 3.92
C THR A 106 -14.07 -14.94 4.24
N VAL A 107 -13.81 -14.13 3.21
CA VAL A 107 -13.12 -12.84 3.32
C VAL A 107 -13.83 -11.79 2.48
N ASP A 108 -13.93 -10.58 3.00
CA ASP A 108 -14.47 -9.46 2.24
C ASP A 108 -13.60 -9.13 1.02
N ALA A 109 -14.23 -8.81 -0.12
CA ALA A 109 -13.52 -8.58 -1.37
C ALA A 109 -12.58 -7.37 -1.34
N GLY A 110 -12.89 -6.34 -0.55
CA GLY A 110 -12.04 -5.18 -0.34
C GLY A 110 -10.83 -5.51 0.53
N LEU A 111 -11.01 -6.33 1.57
CA LEU A 111 -9.92 -6.86 2.39
C LEU A 111 -8.97 -7.73 1.57
N GLN A 112 -9.52 -8.66 0.76
CA GLN A 112 -8.70 -9.49 -0.13
C GLN A 112 -7.95 -8.65 -1.16
N ALA A 113 -8.57 -7.62 -1.76
CA ALA A 113 -7.91 -6.74 -2.71
C ALA A 113 -6.75 -5.96 -2.07
N ARG A 114 -6.91 -5.54 -0.81
CA ARG A 114 -5.85 -4.88 -0.04
C ARG A 114 -4.72 -5.84 0.31
N ALA A 115 -5.03 -7.08 0.69
CA ALA A 115 -4.04 -8.12 0.92
C ALA A 115 -3.25 -8.44 -0.35
N ASP A 116 -3.93 -8.53 -1.50
CA ASP A 116 -3.31 -8.75 -2.80
C ASP A 116 -2.33 -7.62 -3.16
N LEU A 117 -2.68 -6.36 -2.91
CA LEU A 117 -1.76 -5.23 -3.13
C LEU A 117 -0.43 -5.44 -2.41
N TYR A 118 -0.49 -5.67 -1.11
CA TYR A 118 0.73 -5.83 -0.32
C TYR A 118 1.44 -7.15 -0.58
N LEU A 119 0.75 -8.24 -0.94
CA LEU A 119 1.40 -9.46 -1.42
C LEU A 119 2.23 -9.20 -2.67
N GLY A 120 1.67 -8.46 -3.64
CA GLY A 120 2.39 -8.05 -4.84
C GLY A 120 3.63 -7.24 -4.52
N LEU A 121 3.51 -6.24 -3.64
CA LEU A 121 4.62 -5.40 -3.18
C LEU A 121 5.71 -6.22 -2.46
N SER A 122 5.32 -7.11 -1.55
CA SER A 122 6.25 -7.95 -0.80
C SER A 122 6.98 -8.95 -1.69
N TYR A 123 6.30 -9.61 -2.64
CA TYR A 123 6.97 -10.46 -3.61
C TYR A 123 7.94 -9.68 -4.50
N ASN A 124 7.57 -8.47 -4.91
CA ASN A 124 8.47 -7.61 -5.68
C ASN A 124 9.71 -7.22 -4.87
N ALA A 125 9.55 -6.90 -3.58
CA ALA A 125 10.67 -6.60 -2.68
C ALA A 125 11.62 -7.79 -2.46
N LEU A 126 11.09 -9.02 -2.55
CA LEU A 126 11.88 -10.26 -2.53
C LEU A 126 12.53 -10.60 -3.89
N GLY A 127 12.29 -9.81 -4.93
CA GLY A 127 12.75 -10.06 -6.30
C GLY A 127 11.95 -11.14 -7.04
N ASP A 128 10.87 -11.67 -6.47
CA ASP A 128 10.01 -12.68 -7.09
C ASP A 128 8.95 -12.01 -7.99
N SER A 129 9.44 -11.41 -9.08
CA SER A 129 8.62 -10.66 -10.03
C SER A 129 7.51 -11.51 -10.67
N ALA A 130 7.79 -12.79 -10.90
CA ALA A 130 6.84 -13.74 -11.48
C ALA A 130 5.62 -13.95 -10.56
N LYS A 131 5.82 -14.01 -9.23
CA LYS A 131 4.71 -14.04 -8.29
C LYS A 131 4.09 -12.66 -8.07
N ALA A 132 4.88 -11.60 -8.05
CA ALA A 132 4.40 -10.25 -7.76
C ALA A 132 3.38 -9.74 -8.79
N LEU A 133 3.69 -9.87 -10.08
CA LEU A 133 2.93 -9.26 -11.17
C LEU A 133 1.42 -9.55 -11.16
N PRO A 134 0.94 -10.82 -11.05
CA PRO A 134 -0.49 -11.09 -11.04
C PRO A 134 -1.24 -10.46 -9.86
N TYR A 135 -0.59 -10.32 -8.69
CA TYR A 135 -1.18 -9.62 -7.54
C TYR A 135 -1.22 -8.11 -7.77
N LEU A 136 -0.15 -7.53 -8.32
CA LEU A 136 -0.08 -6.09 -8.61
C LEU A 136 -1.12 -5.66 -9.64
N LEU A 137 -1.30 -6.42 -10.73
CA LEU A 137 -2.25 -6.07 -11.80
C LEU A 137 -3.71 -6.05 -11.34
N ARG A 138 -4.11 -6.95 -10.42
CA ARG A 138 -5.50 -7.03 -9.93
C ARG A 138 -5.80 -6.11 -8.75
N SER A 139 -4.78 -5.48 -8.17
CA SER A 139 -4.89 -4.70 -6.94
C SER A 139 -4.85 -3.18 -7.14
N GLU A 140 -4.84 -2.68 -8.39
CA GLU A 140 -4.87 -1.23 -8.69
C GLU A 140 -5.98 -0.49 -7.94
N ARG A 141 -7.18 -1.09 -7.86
CA ARG A 141 -8.33 -0.51 -7.15
C ARG A 141 -8.12 -0.36 -5.65
N ALA A 142 -7.20 -1.13 -5.06
CA ALA A 142 -6.92 -1.13 -3.63
C ALA A 142 -5.92 -0.06 -3.21
N VAL A 143 -5.36 0.72 -4.14
CA VAL A 143 -4.43 1.82 -3.86
C VAL A 143 -5.19 3.03 -3.29
N GLU A 144 -4.84 3.45 -2.07
CA GLU A 144 -5.59 4.44 -1.28
C GLU A 144 -4.96 5.85 -1.28
N GLY A 145 -3.71 6.01 -1.73
CA GLY A 145 -3.03 7.31 -1.73
C GLY A 145 -1.88 7.42 -2.73
N ASP A 146 -1.39 8.65 -2.93
CA ASP A 146 -0.40 8.95 -3.99
C ASP A 146 0.96 8.30 -3.75
N ALA A 147 1.44 8.29 -2.49
CA ALA A 147 2.69 7.62 -2.14
C ALA A 147 2.63 6.11 -2.44
N GLU A 148 1.53 5.47 -2.03
CA GLU A 148 1.28 4.06 -2.33
C GLU A 148 1.08 3.82 -3.83
N ARG A 149 0.45 4.76 -4.55
CA ARG A 149 0.31 4.69 -6.01
C ARG A 149 1.67 4.71 -6.70
N GLY A 150 2.57 5.60 -6.30
CA GLY A 150 3.94 5.63 -6.81
C GLY A 150 4.65 4.29 -6.58
N LEU A 151 4.55 3.76 -5.35
CA LEU A 151 5.12 2.47 -4.98
C LEU A 151 4.54 1.31 -5.82
N TRP A 152 3.22 1.26 -5.97
CA TRP A 152 2.54 0.23 -6.77
C TRP A 152 2.92 0.31 -8.25
N ILE A 153 2.95 1.50 -8.85
CA ILE A 153 3.36 1.67 -10.26
C ILE A 153 4.82 1.23 -10.44
N ALA A 154 5.73 1.67 -9.56
CA ALA A 154 7.14 1.31 -9.62
C ALA A 154 7.33 -0.21 -9.50
N ALA A 155 6.66 -0.85 -8.53
CA ALA A 155 6.69 -2.30 -8.37
C ALA A 155 6.13 -3.03 -9.61
N THR A 156 5.05 -2.52 -10.20
CA THR A 156 4.45 -3.11 -11.40
C THR A 156 5.38 -2.97 -12.61
N ALA A 157 6.06 -1.83 -12.76
CA ALA A 157 7.06 -1.63 -13.79
C ALA A 157 8.24 -2.61 -13.66
N VAL A 158 8.78 -2.76 -12.44
CA VAL A 158 9.88 -3.71 -12.15
C VAL A 158 9.45 -5.15 -12.43
N ALA A 159 8.28 -5.56 -11.92
CA ALA A 159 7.79 -6.91 -12.12
C ALA A 159 7.48 -7.21 -13.60
N SER A 160 6.97 -6.22 -14.35
CA SER A 160 6.74 -6.35 -15.80
C SER A 160 8.05 -6.47 -16.58
N ALA A 161 9.08 -5.69 -16.20
CA ALA A 161 10.39 -5.72 -16.85
C ALA A 161 11.11 -7.08 -16.69
N ALA A 162 10.81 -7.79 -15.61
CA ALA A 162 11.33 -9.15 -15.36
C ALA A 162 10.42 -10.27 -15.89
N SER A 163 9.32 -9.93 -16.59
CA SER A 163 8.37 -10.89 -17.15
C SER A 163 8.83 -11.43 -18.51
N PRO A 164 8.15 -12.45 -19.09
CA PRO A 164 8.40 -12.88 -20.47
C PRO A 164 8.14 -11.80 -21.55
N THR A 165 7.42 -10.73 -21.20
CA THR A 165 7.11 -9.59 -22.07
C THR A 165 7.67 -8.29 -21.47
N PRO A 166 9.00 -8.13 -21.40
CA PRO A 166 9.65 -7.03 -20.66
C PRO A 166 9.26 -5.64 -21.17
N LEU A 167 8.87 -5.50 -22.44
CA LEU A 167 8.40 -4.24 -23.02
C LEU A 167 7.04 -3.78 -22.46
N ASP A 168 6.27 -4.66 -21.81
CA ASP A 168 5.04 -4.25 -21.10
C ASP A 168 5.35 -3.30 -19.94
N ALA A 169 6.61 -3.28 -19.45
CA ALA A 169 7.07 -2.32 -18.45
C ALA A 169 7.00 -0.87 -18.92
N LEU A 170 7.08 -0.60 -20.24
CA LEU A 170 7.12 0.77 -20.78
C LEU A 170 5.87 1.57 -20.41
N VAL A 171 4.69 0.95 -20.44
CA VAL A 171 3.42 1.61 -20.04
C VAL A 171 3.46 2.01 -18.55
N TRP A 172 4.07 1.18 -17.71
CA TRP A 172 4.17 1.45 -16.28
C TRP A 172 5.23 2.51 -15.96
N LEU A 173 6.37 2.49 -16.67
CA LEU A 173 7.42 3.51 -16.54
C LEU A 173 6.90 4.89 -16.97
N ASP A 174 6.11 4.96 -18.04
CA ASP A 174 5.43 6.18 -18.48
C ASP A 174 4.48 6.71 -17.40
N ARG A 175 3.62 5.84 -16.84
CA ARG A 175 2.73 6.21 -15.72
C ARG A 175 3.51 6.66 -14.48
N PHE A 176 4.68 6.06 -14.22
CA PHE A 176 5.51 6.43 -13.07
C PHE A 176 6.17 7.80 -13.27
N TRP A 177 6.53 8.15 -14.50
CA TRP A 177 7.16 9.43 -14.83
C TRP A 177 6.37 10.64 -14.31
N ASP A 178 5.04 10.59 -14.43
CA ASP A 178 4.15 11.66 -14.02
C ASP A 178 4.11 11.87 -12.49
N VAL A 179 4.32 10.80 -11.71
CA VAL A 179 4.23 10.83 -10.24
C VAL A 179 5.60 10.81 -9.56
N GLY A 180 6.66 10.42 -10.27
CA GLY A 180 8.02 10.32 -9.75
C GLY A 180 8.70 11.68 -9.57
N THR A 181 9.53 11.76 -8.53
CA THR A 181 10.49 12.84 -8.29
C THR A 181 11.60 12.85 -9.34
N GLU A 182 12.38 13.93 -9.40
CA GLU A 182 13.50 14.04 -10.36
C GLU A 182 14.54 12.89 -10.22
N PRO A 183 14.99 12.50 -9.00
CA PRO A 183 15.85 11.32 -8.85
C PRO A 183 15.20 10.01 -9.34
N GLU A 184 13.92 9.81 -9.08
CA GLU A 184 13.17 8.63 -9.52
C GLU A 184 13.00 8.59 -11.04
N ARG A 185 12.85 9.74 -11.70
CA ARG A 185 12.88 9.85 -13.16
C ARG A 185 14.25 9.49 -13.73
N GLY A 186 15.33 9.85 -13.05
CA GLY A 186 16.69 9.39 -13.39
C GLY A 186 16.79 7.86 -13.35
N TRP A 187 16.18 7.22 -12.35
CA TRP A 187 16.08 5.76 -12.28
C TRP A 187 15.27 5.15 -13.44
N VAL A 188 14.16 5.79 -13.85
CA VAL A 188 13.39 5.34 -15.03
C VAL A 188 14.25 5.35 -16.29
N LEU A 189 15.00 6.43 -16.54
CA LEU A 189 15.87 6.53 -17.71
C LEU A 189 16.93 5.42 -17.72
N ALA A 190 17.57 5.16 -16.58
CA ALA A 190 18.54 4.07 -16.46
C ALA A 190 17.90 2.71 -16.75
N ARG A 191 16.64 2.49 -16.35
CA ARG A 191 15.92 1.25 -16.62
C ARG A 191 15.51 1.10 -18.09
N LEU A 192 15.18 2.20 -18.79
CA LEU A 192 14.87 2.16 -20.22
C LEU A 192 16.06 1.67 -21.04
N ASP A 193 17.28 2.06 -20.67
CA ASP A 193 18.51 1.60 -21.32
C ASP A 193 18.74 0.08 -21.16
N GLU A 194 18.19 -0.55 -20.12
CA GLU A 194 18.28 -2.01 -19.90
C GLU A 194 17.25 -2.81 -20.72
N LEU A 195 16.18 -2.17 -21.19
CA LEU A 195 15.06 -2.82 -21.89
C LEU A 195 15.24 -2.87 -23.42
N VAL A 196 16.19 -2.11 -23.97
CA VAL A 196 16.46 -1.96 -25.41
C VAL A 196 17.76 -2.66 -25.80
#